data_AF-A0A661A167-F1
#
_entry.id   AF-A0A661A167-F1
#
_cell.length_a   1.000
_cell.length_b   1.000
_cell.length_c   1.000
_cell.angle_alpha   90.00
_cell.angle_beta   90.00
_cell.angle_gamma   90.00
#
_symmetry.space_group_name_H-M   'P 1'
#
loop_
_entity.id
_entity.type
_entity.pdbx_description
1 polymer ?
#
loop_
_entity_poly.entity_id
_entity_poly.type
_entity_poly.pdbx_seq_one_letter_code
_entity_poly.pdbx_strand_id
1 'polypeptide(L)'
;DYHFLEEYPSNPPSATLNGFLYMLLVLHEFAENGHKKSKDAFTFYAENLKKHLHLYDTGYWSLYDLWKVKRLASREYHFLHIGLLERLYEITGDSIFHQYKNKWERYWRSSKCRLVWFISKIKEKTYIHRAKR
;
A
#
# COMPACT_ATOMS: atom_id res chain seq x y z
N ASP A 1 8.80 15.34 1.92
CA ASP A 1 7.80 15.13 0.85
C ASP A 1 7.64 13.65 0.56
N TYR A 2 6.41 13.19 0.31
CA TYR A 2 6.13 11.79 -0.04
C TYR A 2 6.07 11.64 -1.55
N HIS A 3 7.04 10.90 -2.11
CA HIS A 3 7.09 10.59 -3.54
C HIS A 3 6.62 9.15 -3.80
N PHE A 4 5.67 9.00 -4.73
CA PHE A 4 5.08 7.73 -5.12
C PHE A 4 4.79 7.71 -6.62
N LEU A 5 4.56 6.51 -7.16
CA LEU A 5 4.12 6.31 -8.54
C LEU A 5 2.61 6.14 -8.54
N GLU A 6 1.90 7.02 -9.26
CA GLU A 6 0.44 7.00 -9.35
C GLU A 6 -0.05 5.86 -10.23
N GLU A 7 -1.02 5.11 -9.72
CA GLU A 7 -1.85 4.21 -10.53
C GLU A 7 -2.89 5.03 -11.32
N TYR A 8 -3.42 6.09 -10.69
CA TYR A 8 -4.44 6.96 -11.27
C TYR A 8 -3.94 8.40 -11.21
N PRO A 9 -3.61 9.04 -12.36
CA PRO A 9 -3.13 10.43 -12.41
C PRO A 9 -4.29 11.39 -12.10
N SER A 10 -4.66 11.43 -10.83
CA SER A 10 -5.82 12.13 -10.27
C SER A 10 -5.41 13.45 -9.65
N ASN A 11 -6.38 14.35 -9.48
CA ASN A 11 -6.17 15.63 -8.81
C ASN A 11 -7.20 15.84 -7.69
N PRO A 12 -6.79 15.89 -6.41
CA PRO A 12 -5.42 15.69 -5.93
C PRO A 12 -4.97 14.22 -6.09
N PRO A 13 -3.65 13.96 -6.05
CA PRO A 13 -3.08 12.62 -6.11
C PRO A 13 -3.73 11.65 -5.11
N SER A 14 -3.93 10.41 -5.55
CA SER A 14 -4.53 9.33 -4.76
C SER A 14 -3.49 8.60 -3.90
N ALA A 15 -2.26 8.46 -4.40
CA ALA A 15 -1.22 7.61 -3.81
C ALA A 15 -1.73 6.18 -3.51
N THR A 16 -2.35 5.53 -4.51
CA THR A 16 -2.87 4.16 -4.39
C THR A 16 -1.73 3.16 -4.14
N LEU A 17 -1.85 2.36 -3.08
CA LEU A 17 -0.73 1.57 -2.55
C LEU A 17 -0.39 0.35 -3.42
N ASN A 18 -1.39 -0.44 -3.84
CA ASN A 18 -1.13 -1.65 -4.62
C ASN A 18 -0.45 -1.32 -5.96
N GLY A 19 -0.89 -0.28 -6.67
CA GLY A 19 -0.26 0.16 -7.92
C GLY A 19 1.18 0.60 -7.69
N PHE A 20 1.44 1.36 -6.62
CA PHE A 20 2.79 1.76 -6.28
C PHE A 20 3.71 0.56 -5.98
N LEU A 21 3.22 -0.41 -5.18
CA LEU A 21 3.94 -1.65 -4.86
C LEU A 21 4.25 -2.47 -6.12
N TYR A 22 3.29 -2.64 -7.03
CA TYR A 22 3.52 -3.34 -8.30
C TYR A 22 4.56 -2.63 -9.17
N MET A 23 4.49 -1.30 -9.25
CA MET A 23 5.46 -0.54 -10.03
C MET A 23 6.89 -0.66 -9.48
N LEU A 24 7.07 -0.81 -8.17
CA LEU A 24 8.37 -1.13 -7.60
C LEU A 24 8.90 -2.49 -8.09
N LEU A 25 8.04 -3.52 -8.16
CA LEU A 25 8.45 -4.83 -8.69
C LEU A 25 8.81 -4.75 -10.18
N VAL A 26 8.06 -3.98 -10.98
CA VAL A 26 8.38 -3.75 -12.39
C VAL A 26 9.71 -3.01 -12.54
N LEU A 27 9.94 -1.96 -11.75
CA LEU A 27 11.22 -1.23 -11.78
C LEU A 27 12.39 -2.13 -11.40
N HIS A 28 12.22 -2.99 -10.40
CA HIS A 28 13.21 -4.00 -10.03
C HIS A 28 13.49 -4.96 -11.18
N GLU A 29 12.46 -5.52 -11.81
CA GLU A 29 12.62 -6.45 -12.94
C GLU A 29 13.43 -5.81 -14.09
N PHE A 30 13.12 -4.57 -14.46
CA PHE A 30 13.89 -3.86 -15.47
C PHE A 30 15.32 -3.55 -15.00
N ALA A 31 15.53 -3.25 -13.71
CA ALA A 31 16.86 -3.03 -13.16
C ALA A 31 17.75 -4.27 -13.31
N GLU A 32 17.20 -5.46 -13.04
CA GLU A 32 17.90 -6.74 -13.20
C GLU A 32 18.23 -7.05 -14.67
N ASN A 33 17.45 -6.50 -15.61
CA ASN A 33 17.71 -6.55 -17.05
C ASN A 33 18.66 -5.45 -17.55
N GLY A 34 19.41 -4.79 -16.66
CA GLY A 34 20.46 -3.82 -17.01
C GLY A 34 19.97 -2.38 -17.23
N HIS A 35 18.69 -2.08 -16.99
CA HIS A 35 18.17 -0.72 -17.13
C HIS A 35 18.53 0.17 -15.92
N LYS A 36 19.67 0.87 -16.01
CA LYS A 36 20.18 1.74 -14.93
C LYS A 36 19.15 2.73 -14.37
N LYS A 37 18.38 3.40 -15.24
CA LYS A 37 17.33 4.34 -14.80
C LYS A 37 16.26 3.67 -13.92
N SER A 38 15.91 2.41 -14.22
CA SER A 38 14.97 1.64 -13.41
C SER A 38 15.56 1.26 -12.06
N LYS A 39 16.87 0.94 -12.00
CA LYS A 39 17.58 0.70 -10.73
C LYS A 39 17.58 1.93 -9.82
N ASP A 40 17.89 3.09 -10.39
CA ASP A 40 17.92 4.36 -9.66
C ASP A 40 16.51 4.72 -9.15
N ALA A 41 15.49 4.57 -10.00
CA ALA A 41 14.10 4.80 -9.64
C ALA A 41 13.60 3.82 -8.56
N PHE A 42 13.87 2.52 -8.71
CA PHE A 42 13.51 1.50 -7.71
C PHE A 42 14.08 1.87 -6.34
N THR A 43 15.38 2.16 -6.28
CA THR A 43 16.07 2.53 -5.04
C THR A 43 15.42 3.77 -4.40
N PHE A 44 15.22 4.83 -5.18
CA PHE A 44 14.61 6.06 -4.69
C PHE A 44 13.19 5.87 -4.17
N TYR A 45 12.33 5.16 -4.92
CA TYR A 45 10.94 4.98 -4.56
C TYR A 45 10.76 3.96 -3.44
N ALA A 46 11.58 2.91 -3.37
CA ALA A 46 11.57 1.97 -2.25
C ALA A 46 11.93 2.69 -0.95
N GLU A 47 12.99 3.51 -0.93
CA GLU A 47 13.35 4.35 0.23
C GLU A 47 12.22 5.31 0.63
N ASN A 48 11.56 5.93 -0.35
CA ASN A 48 10.41 6.80 -0.07
C ASN A 48 9.25 6.02 0.54
N LEU A 49 8.89 4.86 0.00
CA LEU A 49 7.81 4.02 0.51
C LEU A 49 8.10 3.60 1.96
N LYS A 50 9.32 3.13 2.26
CA LYS A 50 9.70 2.70 3.62
C LYS A 50 9.41 3.76 4.68
N LYS A 51 9.75 5.01 4.39
CA LYS A 51 9.52 6.15 5.30
C LYS A 51 8.03 6.47 5.49
N HIS A 52 7.18 6.08 4.55
CA HIS A 52 5.77 6.50 4.51
C HIS A 52 4.76 5.35 4.63
N LEU A 53 5.18 4.09 4.76
CA LEU A 53 4.29 2.94 4.97
C LEU A 53 3.33 3.13 6.15
N HIS A 54 3.77 3.84 7.19
CA HIS A 54 2.95 4.16 8.35
C HIS A 54 1.69 4.96 7.99
N LEU A 55 1.69 5.73 6.90
CA LEU A 55 0.53 6.48 6.44
C LEU A 55 -0.61 5.58 5.98
N TYR A 56 -0.30 4.36 5.55
CA TYR A 56 -1.25 3.37 5.07
C TYR A 56 -1.73 2.42 6.16
N ASP A 57 -1.25 2.53 7.39
CA ASP A 57 -1.62 1.66 8.50
C ASP A 57 -2.65 2.35 9.42
N THR A 58 -3.81 1.72 9.61
CA THR A 58 -4.86 2.26 10.50
C THR A 58 -4.79 1.75 11.93
N GLY A 59 -3.81 0.90 12.25
CA GLY A 59 -3.71 0.18 13.52
C GLY A 59 -4.53 -1.11 13.57
N TYR A 60 -5.37 -1.37 12.56
CA TYR A 60 -6.19 -2.58 12.47
C TYR A 60 -6.38 -3.12 11.06
N TRP A 61 -6.02 -2.35 10.02
CA TRP A 61 -6.08 -2.73 8.61
C TRP A 61 -5.14 -1.84 7.79
N SER A 62 -4.95 -2.14 6.50
CA SER A 62 -4.27 -1.22 5.59
C SER A 62 -5.27 -0.32 4.84
N LEU A 63 -4.85 0.88 4.50
CA LEU A 63 -5.52 1.72 3.51
C LEU A 63 -5.21 1.23 2.09
N TYR A 64 -6.16 1.48 1.19
CA TYR A 64 -6.01 1.32 -0.25
C TYR A 64 -5.22 2.48 -0.84
N ASP A 65 -5.48 3.70 -0.37
CA ASP A 65 -4.86 4.94 -0.85
C ASP A 65 -4.83 6.01 0.24
N LEU A 66 -4.20 7.14 -0.06
CA LEU A 66 -4.15 8.33 0.80
C LEU A 66 -4.98 9.49 0.22
N TRP A 67 -6.01 9.18 -0.56
CA TRP A 67 -6.86 10.20 -1.16
C TRP A 67 -7.66 10.94 -0.08
N LYS A 68 -8.41 11.99 -0.48
CA LYS A 68 -9.14 12.88 0.44
C LYS A 68 -9.97 12.11 1.48
N VAL A 69 -10.65 11.06 1.03
CA VAL A 69 -11.30 10.08 1.89
C VAL A 69 -10.40 8.86 1.87
N LYS A 70 -9.57 8.70 2.90
CA LYS A 70 -8.65 7.56 3.03
C LYS A 70 -9.46 6.26 2.99
N ARG A 71 -9.40 5.54 1.87
CA ARG A 71 -10.20 4.32 1.66
C ARG A 71 -9.49 3.15 2.31
N LEU A 72 -10.19 2.37 3.12
CA LEU A 72 -9.70 1.08 3.61
C LEU A 72 -9.56 0.10 2.45
N ALA A 73 -8.47 -0.67 2.42
CA ALA A 73 -8.31 -1.75 1.47
C ALA A 73 -9.47 -2.77 1.60
N SER A 74 -9.91 -3.32 0.47
CA SER A 74 -10.77 -4.52 0.52
C SER A 74 -10.00 -5.69 1.12
N ARG A 75 -10.66 -6.84 1.31
CA ARG A 75 -9.99 -8.03 1.82
C ARG A 75 -8.90 -8.51 0.86
N GLU A 76 -9.23 -8.50 -0.42
CA GLU A 76 -8.39 -8.91 -1.53
C GLU A 76 -7.17 -7.98 -1.62
N TYR A 77 -7.37 -6.66 -1.58
CA TYR A 77 -6.27 -5.70 -1.62
C TYR A 77 -5.38 -5.73 -0.37
N HIS A 78 -5.96 -5.94 0.82
CA HIS A 78 -5.15 -6.09 2.03
C HIS A 78 -4.27 -7.32 1.98
N PHE A 79 -4.82 -8.45 1.53
CA PHE A 79 -4.05 -9.67 1.32
C PHE A 79 -2.96 -9.48 0.25
N LEU A 80 -3.30 -8.79 -0.84
CA LEU A 80 -2.34 -8.44 -1.89
C LEU A 80 -1.20 -7.57 -1.36
N HIS A 81 -1.48 -6.56 -0.53
CA HIS A 81 -0.44 -5.73 0.08
C HIS A 81 0.54 -6.56 0.92
N ILE A 82 0.04 -7.54 1.68
CA ILE A 82 0.88 -8.45 2.49
C ILE A 82 1.87 -9.19 1.56
N GLY A 83 1.38 -9.81 0.48
CA GLY A 83 2.23 -10.54 -0.46
C GLY A 83 3.24 -9.64 -1.19
N LEU A 84 2.84 -8.43 -1.58
CA LEU A 84 3.75 -7.48 -2.24
C LEU A 84 4.84 -6.97 -1.28
N LEU A 85 4.52 -6.74 0.00
CA LEU A 85 5.51 -6.38 1.01
C LEU A 85 6.48 -7.54 1.32
N GLU A 86 6.00 -8.78 1.32
CA GLU A 86 6.86 -9.97 1.42
C GLU A 86 7.85 -10.00 0.25
N ARG A 87 7.37 -9.80 -0.98
CA ARG A 87 8.22 -9.78 -2.16
C ARG A 87 9.26 -8.66 -2.12
N LEU A 88 8.89 -7.46 -1.67
CA LEU A 88 9.85 -6.36 -1.50
C LEU A 88 10.89 -6.66 -0.42
N TYR A 89 10.52 -7.35 0.66
CA TYR A 89 11.49 -7.80 1.64
C TYR A 89 12.48 -8.80 1.05
N GLU A 90 12.01 -9.80 0.30
CA GLU A 90 12.88 -10.77 -0.38
C GLU A 90 13.88 -10.11 -1.34
N ILE A 91 13.43 -9.08 -2.06
CA ILE A 91 14.26 -8.32 -3.00
C ILE A 91 15.28 -7.43 -2.29
N THR A 92 14.85 -6.70 -1.26
CA THR A 92 15.66 -5.62 -0.67
C THR A 92 16.43 -6.02 0.58
N GLY A 93 16.01 -7.09 1.25
CA GLY A 93 16.47 -7.46 2.60
C GLY A 93 16.06 -6.48 3.70
N ASP A 94 15.28 -5.42 3.39
CA ASP A 94 14.95 -4.40 4.38
C ASP A 94 13.82 -4.85 5.32
N SER A 95 14.16 -4.97 6.60
CA SER A 95 13.26 -5.45 7.64
C SER A 95 11.95 -4.66 7.77
N ILE A 96 11.89 -3.39 7.35
CA ILE A 96 10.66 -2.60 7.48
C ILE A 96 9.51 -3.20 6.67
N PHE A 97 9.79 -3.72 5.47
CA PHE A 97 8.78 -4.37 4.64
C PHE A 97 8.26 -5.62 5.32
N HIS A 98 9.15 -6.45 5.87
CA HIS A 98 8.77 -7.64 6.63
C HIS A 98 7.99 -7.32 7.91
N GLN A 99 8.36 -6.23 8.61
CA GLN A 99 7.63 -5.78 9.80
C GLN A 99 6.19 -5.38 9.45
N TYR A 100 5.98 -4.60 8.40
CA TYR A 100 4.63 -4.22 7.95
C TYR A 100 3.86 -5.42 7.40
N LYS A 101 4.50 -6.29 6.62
CA LYS A 101 3.92 -7.56 6.16
C LYS A 101 3.37 -8.37 7.33
N ASN A 102 4.19 -8.64 8.35
CA ASN A 102 3.80 -9.43 9.51
C ASN A 102 2.74 -8.71 10.36
N LYS A 103 2.82 -7.39 10.48
CA LYS A 103 1.82 -6.58 11.19
C LYS A 103 0.45 -6.67 10.52
N TRP A 104 0.40 -6.51 9.21
CA TRP A 104 -0.84 -6.60 8.42
C TRP A 104 -1.36 -8.03 8.33
N GLU A 105 -0.49 -9.03 8.28
CA GLU A 105 -0.88 -10.43 8.39
C GLU A 105 -1.57 -10.76 9.73
N ARG A 106 -1.10 -10.18 10.85
CA ARG A 106 -1.80 -10.29 12.14
C ARG A 106 -3.18 -9.64 12.09
N TYR A 107 -3.34 -8.51 11.41
CA TYR A 107 -4.66 -7.88 11.22
C TYR A 107 -5.60 -8.80 10.43
N TRP A 108 -5.12 -9.35 9.32
CA TRP A 108 -5.86 -10.30 8.48
C TRP A 108 -6.37 -11.51 9.29
N ARG A 109 -5.50 -12.08 10.14
CA ARG A 109 -5.81 -13.27 10.98
C ARG A 109 -6.66 -12.95 12.21
N SER A 110 -6.70 -11.70 12.69
CA SER A 110 -7.46 -11.30 13.88
C SER A 110 -8.96 -11.10 13.61
N SER A 111 -9.82 -11.87 14.28
CA SER A 111 -11.28 -11.71 14.22
C SER A 111 -11.74 -10.32 14.65
N LYS A 112 -11.08 -9.73 15.67
CA LYS A 112 -11.36 -8.38 16.14
C LYS A 112 -11.06 -7.34 15.05
N CYS A 113 -9.90 -7.43 14.40
CA CYS A 113 -9.54 -6.51 13.31
C CYS A 113 -10.51 -6.64 12.13
N ARG A 114 -10.89 -7.86 11.75
CA ARG A 114 -11.88 -8.09 10.68
C ARG A 114 -13.25 -7.50 11.01
N LEU A 115 -13.71 -7.61 12.26
CA LEU A 115 -14.98 -7.00 12.70
C LEU A 115 -14.91 -5.47 12.64
N VAL A 116 -13.83 -4.88 13.17
CA VAL A 116 -13.61 -3.42 13.10
C VAL A 116 -13.56 -2.94 11.65
N TRP A 117 -12.82 -3.64 10.79
CA TRP A 117 -12.77 -3.37 9.36
C TRP A 117 -14.16 -3.41 8.72
N PHE A 118 -14.98 -4.43 9.00
CA PHE A 118 -16.30 -4.58 8.42
C PHE A 118 -17.21 -3.39 8.75
N ILE A 119 -17.25 -3.00 10.04
CA ILE A 119 -18.02 -1.84 10.50
C ILE A 119 -17.50 -0.56 9.84
N SER A 120 -16.18 -0.36 9.79
CA SER A 120 -15.56 0.81 9.17
C SER A 120 -15.83 0.89 7.67
N LYS A 121 -15.80 -0.23 6.93
CA LYS A 121 -16.13 -0.27 5.50
C LYS A 121 -17.59 0.09 5.21
N ILE A 122 -18.52 -0.33 6.07
CA ILE A 122 -19.93 0.09 5.93
C ILE A 122 -20.02 1.62 6.08
N LYS A 123 -19.43 2.17 7.14
CA LYS A 123 -19.42 3.63 7.38
C LYS A 123 -18.81 4.40 6.22
N GLU A 124 -17.67 3.94 5.70
CA GLU A 124 -17.01 4.52 4.52
C GLU A 124 -17.93 4.55 3.30
N LYS A 125 -18.56 3.43 2.96
CA LYS A 125 -19.48 3.35 1.81
C LYS A 125 -20.70 4.28 1.98
N THR A 126 -21.27 4.33 3.17
CA THR A 126 -22.40 5.23 3.46
C THR A 126 -21.99 6.70 3.33
N TYR A 127 -20.80 7.07 3.82
CA TYR A 127 -20.27 8.42 3.70
C TYR A 127 -20.06 8.82 2.23
N ILE A 128 -19.38 7.97 1.45
CA ILE A 128 -19.12 8.23 0.02
C ILE A 128 -20.44 8.36 -0.76
N HIS A 129 -21.44 7.54 -0.46
CA HIS A 129 -22.75 7.64 -1.11
C HIS A 129 -23.47 8.95 -0.79
N ARG A 130 -23.42 9.41 0.47
CA ARG A 130 -24.03 10.68 0.88
C ARG A 130 -23.31 11.88 0.27
N ALA A 131 -21.98 11.85 0.18
CA ALA A 131 -21.18 12.94 -0.38
C ALA A 131 -21.32 13.11 -1.91
N LYS A 132 -21.91 12.13 -2.59
CA LYS A 132 -22.22 12.20 -4.04
C LYS A 132 -23.62 12.74 -4.34
N ARG A 133 -24.45 12.94 -3.32
CA ARG A 133 -25.75 13.62 -3.43
C ARG A 133 -25.57 15.10 -3.15
#